data_AF-A0A8I1LHP1-F1
#
_entry.id   AF-A0A8I1LHP1-F1
#
_cell.length_a   1.000
_cell.length_b   1.000
_cell.length_c   1.000
_cell.angle_alpha   90.00
_cell.angle_beta   90.00
_cell.angle_gamma   90.00
#
_symmetry.space_group_name_H-M   'P 1'
#
loop_
_entity.id
_entity.type
_entity.pdbx_description
1 polymer ?
#
loop_
_entity_poly.entity_id
_entity_poly.type
_entity_poly.pdbx_seq_one_letter_code
_entity_poly.pdbx_strand_id
1 'polypeptide(L)'
;MINVKNKLIIFMTTALFMLAIIVMGQNRVDAASWGAKNLFTTPKKTRGTWYYKHEGEIKKLKITTHTFNKIKLYKMLSSNKAIKWTKKLAKADKKSGYKLAQKVGTSQYEATDFKFHKTPGFAANGWLSSDRADSGHTYVAIKKKDKSNNDKVDALRVGNGADNSFLYYCYKSKKLVK
;
A
#
# COMPACT_ATOMS: atom_id res chain seq x y z
N MET A 1 -19.42 2.57 53.23
CA MET A 1 -20.07 3.63 52.42
C MET A 1 -19.00 4.57 51.88
N ILE A 2 -18.83 4.67 50.57
CA ILE A 2 -17.89 5.64 49.96
C ILE A 2 -18.54 7.04 50.01
N ASN A 3 -17.90 8.00 50.68
CA ASN A 3 -18.37 9.38 50.81
C ASN A 3 -18.49 10.06 49.43
N VAL A 4 -19.44 10.99 49.27
CA VAL A 4 -19.76 11.69 48.01
C VAL A 4 -18.53 12.36 47.39
N LYS A 5 -17.64 12.94 48.22
CA LYS A 5 -16.34 13.48 47.76
C LYS A 5 -15.46 12.42 47.09
N ASN A 6 -15.40 11.22 47.66
CA ASN A 6 -14.61 10.12 47.10
C ASN A 6 -15.24 9.57 45.81
N LYS A 7 -16.58 9.56 45.71
CA LYS A 7 -17.27 9.21 44.44
C LYS A 7 -16.98 10.21 43.32
N LEU A 8 -16.93 11.50 43.65
CA LEU A 8 -16.62 12.57 42.70
C LEU A 8 -15.17 12.48 42.21
N ILE A 9 -14.22 12.24 43.12
CA ILE A 9 -12.80 12.06 42.78
C ILE A 9 -12.63 10.83 41.88
N ILE A 10 -13.25 9.70 42.24
CA ILE A 10 -13.20 8.48 41.43
C ILE A 10 -13.75 8.75 40.03
N PHE A 11 -14.92 9.40 39.92
CA PHE A 11 -15.53 9.75 38.63
C PHE A 11 -14.66 10.68 37.78
N MET A 12 -14.03 11.70 38.39
CA MET A 12 -13.11 12.58 37.68
C MET A 12 -11.86 11.83 37.20
N THR A 13 -11.30 10.95 38.02
CA THR A 13 -10.13 10.15 37.62
C THR A 13 -10.43 9.17 36.49
N THR A 14 -11.62 8.53 36.48
CA THR A 14 -12.02 7.66 35.35
C THR A 14 -12.34 8.47 34.08
N ALA A 15 -12.95 9.65 34.20
CA ALA A 15 -13.19 10.53 33.07
C ALA A 15 -11.88 11.02 32.43
N LEU A 16 -10.89 11.39 33.25
CA LEU A 16 -9.54 11.76 32.79
C LEU A 16 -8.80 10.60 32.14
N PHE A 17 -8.89 9.39 32.70
CA PHE A 17 -8.31 8.20 32.09
C PHE A 17 -8.94 7.87 30.74
N MET A 18 -10.28 7.98 30.61
CA MET A 18 -10.96 7.79 29.34
C MET A 18 -10.57 8.86 28.30
N LEU A 19 -10.43 10.13 28.72
CA LEU A 19 -9.95 11.19 27.82
C LEU A 19 -8.51 10.92 27.34
N ALA A 20 -7.63 10.47 28.24
CA ALA A 20 -6.25 10.15 27.91
C ALA A 20 -6.17 9.00 26.88
N ILE A 21 -7.03 7.97 27.01
CA ILE A 21 -7.10 6.86 26.05
C ILE A 21 -7.62 7.33 24.68
N ILE A 22 -8.59 8.24 24.64
CA ILE A 22 -9.10 8.82 23.39
C ILE A 22 -8.03 9.65 22.68
N VAL A 23 -7.24 10.44 23.43
CA VAL A 23 -6.12 11.24 22.89
C VAL A 23 -4.97 10.33 22.41
N MET A 24 -4.69 9.22 23.10
CA MET A 24 -3.69 8.24 22.68
C MET A 24 -4.14 7.37 21.50
N GLY A 25 -5.46 7.18 21.31
CA GLY A 25 -6.05 6.46 20.17
C GLY A 25 -6.03 7.27 18.86
N GLN A 26 -5.81 8.57 18.93
CA GLN A 26 -5.49 9.38 17.76
C GLN A 26 -4.04 9.11 17.35
N ASN A 27 -3.84 7.97 16.67
CA ASN A 27 -2.69 7.82 15.79
C ASN A 27 -2.67 9.05 14.89
N ARG A 28 -1.72 9.96 15.12
CA ARG A 28 -1.37 10.99 14.13
C ARG A 28 -1.02 10.20 12.88
N VAL A 29 -1.97 10.13 11.95
CA VAL A 29 -1.71 9.60 10.63
C VAL A 29 -0.69 10.56 10.07
N ASP A 30 0.58 10.14 10.03
CA ASP A 30 1.63 10.91 9.39
C ASP A 30 1.10 11.35 8.03
N ALA A 31 0.77 12.64 7.93
CA ALA A 31 0.37 13.22 6.67
C ALA A 31 1.54 12.94 5.73
N ALA A 32 1.26 12.31 4.60
CA ALA A 32 2.34 11.92 3.71
C ALA A 32 3.12 13.19 3.33
N SER A 33 4.44 13.14 3.50
CA SER A 33 5.32 14.33 3.49
C SER A 33 5.32 15.12 2.17
N TRP A 34 4.74 14.55 1.11
CA TRP A 34 4.72 15.10 -0.25
C TRP A 34 3.30 15.29 -0.81
N GLY A 35 2.33 15.54 0.07
CA GLY A 35 1.00 16.01 -0.32
C GLY A 35 -0.04 14.93 -0.62
N ALA A 36 0.31 13.65 -0.44
CA ALA A 36 -0.65 12.56 -0.47
C ALA A 36 -1.53 12.62 0.78
N LYS A 37 -2.84 12.77 0.60
CA LYS A 37 -3.81 12.81 1.72
C LYS A 37 -4.76 11.62 1.73
N ASN A 38 -5.04 11.05 0.55
CA ASN A 38 -6.06 10.03 0.39
C ASN A 38 -5.41 8.66 0.21
N LEU A 39 -5.60 7.78 1.19
CA LEU A 39 -5.18 6.39 1.06
C LEU A 39 -5.98 5.70 -0.05
N PHE A 40 -5.29 4.84 -0.78
CA PHE A 40 -5.93 3.91 -1.71
C PHE A 40 -6.35 2.64 -0.95
N THR A 41 -7.50 2.08 -1.32
CA THR A 41 -8.02 0.84 -0.72
C THR A 41 -7.91 -0.28 -1.74
N THR A 42 -7.05 -1.26 -1.46
CA THR A 42 -6.88 -2.41 -2.37
C THR A 42 -8.13 -3.29 -2.42
N PRO A 43 -8.47 -3.92 -3.56
CA PRO A 43 -9.56 -4.89 -3.62
C PRO A 43 -9.37 -6.05 -2.64
N LYS A 44 -10.44 -6.48 -1.94
CA LYS A 44 -10.35 -7.53 -0.90
C LYS A 44 -9.64 -8.80 -1.38
N LYS A 45 -9.92 -9.24 -2.62
CA LYS A 45 -9.37 -10.48 -3.20
C LYS A 45 -7.86 -10.43 -3.45
N THR A 46 -7.26 -9.24 -3.61
CA THR A 46 -5.80 -9.11 -3.83
C THR A 46 -5.01 -9.11 -2.50
N ARG A 47 -5.68 -8.94 -1.36
CA ARG A 47 -5.02 -8.84 -0.04
C ARG A 47 -4.46 -10.17 0.45
N GLY A 48 -3.46 -10.08 1.32
CA GLY A 48 -2.78 -11.18 2.00
C GLY A 48 -1.33 -11.34 1.57
N THR A 49 -0.73 -12.45 1.99
CA THR A 49 0.63 -12.83 1.61
C THR A 49 0.61 -13.66 0.34
N TRP A 50 1.52 -13.36 -0.58
CA TRP A 50 1.70 -14.03 -1.85
C TRP A 50 3.18 -14.37 -2.04
N TYR A 51 3.46 -15.46 -2.75
CA TYR A 51 4.79 -15.96 -3.04
C TYR A 51 4.97 -16.12 -4.54
N TYR A 52 6.16 -15.80 -5.03
CA TYR A 52 6.51 -15.90 -6.44
C TYR A 52 8.00 -16.22 -6.58
N LYS A 53 8.40 -16.75 -7.73
CA LYS A 53 9.80 -17.05 -8.04
C LYS A 53 10.41 -15.87 -8.79
N HIS A 54 11.58 -15.42 -8.36
CA HIS A 54 12.36 -14.40 -9.04
C HIS A 54 13.83 -14.77 -8.89
N GLU A 55 14.54 -14.91 -10.01
CA GLU A 55 15.96 -15.28 -10.04
C GLU A 55 16.27 -16.57 -9.25
N GLY A 56 15.41 -17.58 -9.38
CA GLY A 56 15.56 -18.86 -8.69
C GLY A 56 15.07 -18.87 -7.23
N GLU A 57 14.88 -17.71 -6.62
CA GLU A 57 14.45 -17.59 -5.23
C GLU A 57 12.94 -17.37 -5.08
N ILE A 58 12.35 -17.96 -4.02
CA ILE A 58 10.96 -17.68 -3.65
C ILE A 58 10.91 -16.38 -2.85
N LYS A 59 10.43 -15.32 -3.49
CA LYS A 59 10.17 -14.02 -2.87
C LYS A 59 8.75 -13.98 -2.30
N LYS A 60 8.51 -13.00 -1.43
CA LYS A 60 7.24 -12.76 -0.75
C LYS A 60 6.73 -11.35 -1.01
N LEU A 61 5.45 -11.26 -1.31
CA LEU A 61 4.69 -10.02 -1.46
C LEU A 61 3.57 -9.98 -0.42
N LYS A 62 3.38 -8.85 0.28
CA LYS A 62 2.25 -8.65 1.21
C LYS A 62 1.41 -7.46 0.80
N ILE A 63 0.13 -7.70 0.56
CA ILE A 63 -0.86 -6.66 0.23
C ILE A 63 -1.84 -6.55 1.41
N THR A 64 -2.02 -5.35 1.94
CA THR A 64 -3.05 -5.05 2.97
C THR A 64 -4.08 -4.09 2.39
N THR A 65 -5.04 -3.65 3.21
CA THR A 65 -6.03 -2.65 2.81
C THR A 65 -5.39 -1.40 2.20
N HIS A 66 -4.27 -0.92 2.75
CA HIS A 66 -3.65 0.36 2.36
C HIS A 66 -2.15 0.27 2.08
N THR A 67 -1.58 -0.93 2.01
CA THR A 67 -0.13 -1.10 1.81
C THR A 67 0.21 -2.18 0.81
N PHE A 68 1.29 -1.96 0.07
CA PHE A 68 1.97 -2.94 -0.77
C PHE A 68 3.40 -3.12 -0.23
N ASN A 69 3.78 -4.32 0.21
CA ASN A 69 5.10 -4.58 0.79
C ASN A 69 5.54 -3.57 1.87
N LYS A 70 4.62 -3.24 2.78
CA LYS A 70 4.78 -2.23 3.86
C LYS A 70 4.80 -0.77 3.38
N ILE A 71 4.86 -0.52 2.08
CA ILE A 71 4.77 0.83 1.49
C ILE A 71 3.29 1.23 1.42
N LYS A 72 2.96 2.44 1.89
CA LYS A 72 1.58 2.96 1.84
C LYS A 72 1.17 3.29 0.40
N LEU A 73 -0.06 2.94 0.05
CA LEU A 73 -0.67 3.23 -1.25
C LEU A 73 -1.58 4.46 -1.11
N TYR A 74 -1.37 5.43 -1.99
CA TYR A 74 -2.16 6.65 -2.05
C TYR A 74 -2.83 6.79 -3.42
N LYS A 75 -4.00 7.44 -3.44
CA LYS A 75 -4.62 7.82 -4.71
C LYS A 75 -3.75 8.84 -5.42
N MET A 76 -3.71 8.77 -6.74
CA MET A 76 -3.01 9.75 -7.57
C MET A 76 -3.43 11.18 -7.22
N LEU A 77 -2.44 12.08 -7.21
CA LEU A 77 -2.72 13.50 -7.11
C LEU A 77 -3.40 13.99 -8.40
N SER A 78 -4.24 15.02 -8.29
CA SER A 78 -4.69 15.72 -9.50
C SER A 78 -3.49 16.32 -10.24
N SER A 79 -3.57 16.40 -11.57
CA SER A 79 -2.45 16.81 -12.43
C SER A 79 -1.78 18.11 -11.97
N ASN A 80 -2.56 19.12 -11.59
CA ASN A 80 -2.04 20.40 -11.10
C ASN A 80 -1.25 20.25 -9.78
N LYS A 81 -1.72 19.39 -8.86
CA LYS A 81 -1.02 19.11 -7.59
C LYS A 81 0.23 18.29 -7.86
N ALA A 82 0.15 17.27 -8.72
CA ALA A 82 1.29 16.45 -9.12
C ALA A 82 2.42 17.31 -9.72
N ILE A 83 2.10 18.22 -10.66
CA ILE A 83 3.06 19.15 -11.27
C ILE A 83 3.71 20.05 -10.21
N LYS A 84 2.91 20.64 -9.32
CA LYS A 84 3.43 21.51 -8.25
C LYS A 84 4.40 20.75 -7.33
N TRP A 85 4.05 19.53 -6.94
CA TRP A 85 4.87 18.71 -6.07
C TRP A 85 6.13 18.18 -6.76
N THR A 86 6.04 17.81 -8.04
CA THR A 86 7.19 17.39 -8.84
C THR A 86 8.19 18.54 -8.99
N LYS A 87 7.73 19.77 -9.29
CA LYS A 87 8.58 20.97 -9.34
C LYS A 87 9.24 21.25 -7.98
N LYS A 88 8.49 21.13 -6.88
CA LYS A 88 9.02 21.30 -5.52
C LYS A 88 10.08 20.24 -5.19
N LEU A 89 9.81 18.98 -5.54
CA LEU A 89 10.73 17.86 -5.34
C LEU A 89 12.01 18.08 -6.14
N ALA A 90 11.93 18.39 -7.43
CA ALA A 90 13.11 18.65 -8.28
C ALA A 90 14.01 19.78 -7.71
N LYS A 91 13.41 20.88 -7.25
CA LYS A 91 14.16 21.99 -6.63
C LYS A 91 14.85 21.56 -5.32
N ALA A 92 14.15 20.80 -4.47
CA ALA A 92 14.70 20.31 -3.21
C ALA A 92 15.77 19.23 -3.43
N ASP A 93 15.57 18.37 -4.44
CA ASP A 93 16.47 17.29 -4.79
C ASP A 93 17.80 17.83 -5.30
N LYS A 94 17.78 18.82 -6.20
CA LYS A 94 18.98 19.54 -6.65
C LYS A 94 19.77 20.14 -5.47
N LYS A 95 19.08 20.74 -4.50
CA LYS A 95 19.73 21.28 -3.28
C LYS A 95 20.33 20.19 -2.38
N SER A 96 19.82 18.97 -2.45
CA SER A 96 20.31 17.82 -1.66
C SER A 96 21.41 17.01 -2.37
N GLY A 97 21.87 17.45 -3.54
CA GLY A 97 22.79 16.67 -4.37
C GLY A 97 22.15 15.41 -4.96
N TYR A 98 20.87 15.49 -5.36
CA TYR A 98 20.12 14.44 -6.05
C TYR A 98 19.89 13.14 -5.25
N LYS A 99 19.71 13.27 -3.93
CA LYS A 99 19.48 12.13 -3.01
C LYS A 99 18.03 12.02 -2.52
N LEU A 100 17.24 13.08 -2.67
CA LEU A 100 15.90 13.18 -2.08
C LEU A 100 14.84 12.51 -2.94
N ALA A 101 14.88 12.68 -4.26
CA ALA A 101 13.87 12.16 -5.18
C ALA A 101 13.68 10.64 -5.02
N GLN A 102 14.79 9.89 -4.93
CA GLN A 102 14.76 8.45 -4.70
C GLN A 102 14.08 8.12 -3.36
N LYS A 103 14.52 8.76 -2.27
CA LYS A 103 13.96 8.53 -0.92
C LYS A 103 12.45 8.77 -0.89
N VAL A 104 12.00 9.82 -1.56
CA VAL A 104 10.57 10.17 -1.67
C VAL A 104 9.83 9.14 -2.51
N GLY A 105 10.38 8.81 -3.67
CA GLY A 105 9.85 7.89 -4.66
C GLY A 105 9.60 6.48 -4.17
N THR A 106 10.45 5.99 -3.27
CA THR A 106 10.33 4.65 -2.68
C THR A 106 9.59 4.65 -1.34
N SER A 107 9.25 5.82 -0.78
CA SER A 107 8.57 5.92 0.52
C SER A 107 7.08 5.62 0.46
N GLN A 108 6.48 5.80 -0.72
CA GLN A 108 5.04 5.77 -0.99
C GLN A 108 4.81 5.30 -2.42
N TYR A 109 3.64 4.76 -2.71
CA TYR A 109 3.21 4.47 -4.07
C TYR A 109 1.90 5.16 -4.43
N GLU A 110 1.80 5.56 -5.69
CA GLU A 110 0.54 5.95 -6.32
C GLU A 110 -0.19 4.69 -6.76
N ALA A 111 -1.49 4.63 -6.48
CA ALA A 111 -2.31 3.49 -6.85
C ALA A 111 -3.65 3.93 -7.45
N THR A 112 -4.11 3.15 -8.41
CA THR A 112 -5.36 3.35 -9.12
C THR A 112 -6.13 2.04 -9.25
N ASP A 113 -7.45 2.16 -9.38
CA ASP A 113 -8.29 1.02 -9.69
C ASP A 113 -7.94 0.47 -11.08
N PHE A 114 -7.90 -0.85 -11.19
CA PHE A 114 -7.62 -1.55 -12.44
C PHE A 114 -8.63 -2.70 -12.61
N LYS A 115 -8.95 -3.07 -13.86
CA LYS A 115 -9.79 -4.22 -14.16
C LYS A 115 -9.17 -5.06 -15.26
N PHE A 116 -9.05 -6.36 -15.00
CA PHE A 116 -8.66 -7.35 -16.00
C PHE A 116 -9.84 -8.29 -16.26
N HIS A 117 -10.37 -8.28 -17.49
CA HIS A 117 -11.58 -9.02 -17.85
C HIS A 117 -12.70 -8.89 -16.79
N LYS A 118 -13.06 -7.65 -16.45
CA LYS A 118 -14.07 -7.28 -15.42
C LYS A 118 -13.70 -7.64 -13.98
N THR A 119 -12.56 -8.30 -13.73
CA THR A 119 -12.09 -8.64 -12.39
C THR A 119 -11.37 -7.44 -11.77
N PRO A 120 -11.82 -6.93 -10.60
CA PRO A 120 -11.17 -5.82 -9.94
C PRO A 120 -9.75 -6.15 -9.46
N GLY A 121 -8.84 -5.24 -9.72
CA GLY A 121 -7.46 -5.21 -9.25
C GLY A 121 -7.03 -3.77 -9.00
N PHE A 122 -5.72 -3.55 -8.96
CA PHE A 122 -5.17 -2.21 -8.85
C PHE A 122 -3.82 -2.14 -9.56
N ALA A 123 -3.45 -0.95 -10.01
CA ALA A 123 -2.08 -0.64 -10.41
C ALA A 123 -1.35 0.03 -9.23
N ALA A 124 -0.05 -0.21 -9.11
CA ALA A 124 0.82 0.51 -8.19
C ALA A 124 2.04 1.06 -8.95
N ASN A 125 2.33 2.33 -8.74
CA ASN A 125 3.36 3.09 -9.41
C ASN A 125 4.22 3.84 -8.40
N GLY A 126 5.44 4.19 -8.82
CA GLY A 126 6.29 5.12 -8.10
C GLY A 126 5.62 6.45 -7.80
N TRP A 127 5.93 7.02 -6.62
CA TRP A 127 5.41 8.32 -6.20
C TRP A 127 6.16 9.48 -6.85
N LEU A 128 5.45 10.45 -7.45
CA LEU A 128 5.98 11.72 -7.96
C LEU A 128 7.31 11.64 -8.74
N SER A 129 7.35 10.83 -9.79
CA SER A 129 8.49 10.74 -10.73
C SER A 129 9.71 9.98 -10.22
N SER A 130 9.51 8.91 -9.44
CA SER A 130 10.58 7.94 -9.25
C SER A 130 10.64 6.97 -10.43
N ASP A 131 11.57 7.24 -11.35
CA ASP A 131 12.05 6.33 -12.40
C ASP A 131 12.51 4.96 -11.86
N ARG A 132 12.87 4.90 -10.58
CA ARG A 132 13.38 3.71 -9.87
C ARG A 132 12.39 3.05 -8.91
N ALA A 133 11.17 3.55 -8.82
CA ALA A 133 10.14 2.85 -8.06
C ALA A 133 9.48 1.87 -9.02
N ASP A 134 9.28 0.62 -8.56
CA ASP A 134 8.56 -0.43 -9.29
C ASP A 134 7.35 0.18 -9.99
N SER A 135 7.47 0.39 -11.31
CA SER A 135 6.53 1.20 -12.08
C SER A 135 5.67 0.29 -12.94
N GLY A 136 4.38 0.64 -13.05
CA GLY A 136 3.49 0.06 -14.06
C GLY A 136 2.91 -1.32 -13.73
N HIS A 137 3.09 -1.85 -12.53
CA HIS A 137 2.59 -3.18 -12.21
C HIS A 137 1.11 -3.18 -11.84
N THR A 138 0.37 -4.13 -12.42
CA THR A 138 -1.03 -4.39 -12.07
C THR A 138 -1.15 -5.69 -11.27
N TYR A 139 -2.10 -5.72 -10.35
CA TYR A 139 -2.32 -6.84 -9.43
C TYR A 139 -3.79 -7.24 -9.44
N VAL A 140 -4.08 -8.44 -9.95
CA VAL A 140 -5.45 -8.96 -10.06
C VAL A 140 -5.52 -10.37 -9.52
N ALA A 141 -6.45 -10.62 -8.59
CA ALA A 141 -6.69 -11.96 -8.09
C ALA A 141 -7.54 -12.75 -9.10
N ILE A 142 -7.04 -13.89 -9.57
CA ILE A 142 -7.67 -14.76 -10.54
C ILE A 142 -7.69 -16.22 -10.05
N LYS A 143 -8.48 -17.06 -10.71
CA LYS A 143 -8.38 -18.52 -10.57
C LYS A 143 -7.45 -19.06 -11.67
N LYS A 144 -6.48 -19.89 -11.28
CA LYS A 144 -5.54 -20.55 -12.20
C LYS A 144 -5.54 -22.06 -11.95
N LYS A 145 -5.46 -22.84 -13.02
CA LYS A 145 -5.28 -24.30 -12.95
C LYS A 145 -3.88 -24.61 -12.40
N ASP A 146 -3.79 -25.37 -11.33
CA ASP A 146 -2.54 -25.96 -10.84
C ASP A 146 -2.19 -27.16 -11.73
N LYS A 147 -0.95 -27.18 -12.20
CA LYS A 147 -0.42 -28.25 -13.06
C LYS A 147 -0.17 -29.56 -12.30
N SER A 148 -0.06 -29.56 -10.96
CA SER A 148 0.20 -30.80 -10.20
C SER A 148 -1.02 -31.68 -10.04
N ASN A 149 -2.18 -31.09 -9.79
CA ASN A 149 -3.40 -31.81 -9.41
C ASN A 149 -4.63 -31.38 -10.22
N ASN A 150 -4.45 -30.52 -11.23
CA ASN A 150 -5.51 -30.02 -12.12
C ASN A 150 -6.56 -29.11 -11.47
N ASP A 151 -6.42 -28.78 -10.18
CA ASP A 151 -7.37 -27.95 -9.43
C ASP A 151 -7.26 -26.46 -9.75
N LYS A 152 -8.33 -25.70 -9.49
CA LYS A 152 -8.29 -24.23 -9.61
C LYS A 152 -7.87 -23.60 -8.28
N VAL A 153 -6.70 -22.97 -8.26
CA VAL A 153 -6.16 -22.24 -7.11
C VAL A 153 -6.27 -20.73 -7.29
N ASP A 154 -6.33 -20.00 -6.18
CA ASP A 154 -6.21 -18.55 -6.20
C ASP A 154 -4.78 -18.13 -6.52
N ALA A 155 -4.65 -17.27 -7.52
CA ALA A 155 -3.40 -16.67 -7.94
C ALA A 155 -3.54 -15.16 -8.04
N LEU A 156 -2.45 -14.44 -7.78
CA LEU A 156 -2.34 -13.02 -8.10
C LEU A 156 -1.63 -12.93 -9.45
N ARG A 157 -2.34 -12.50 -10.48
CA ARG A 157 -1.72 -12.14 -11.75
C ARG A 157 -1.00 -10.80 -11.58
N VAL A 158 0.30 -10.79 -11.89
CA VAL A 158 1.09 -9.58 -12.01
C VAL A 158 1.25 -9.27 -13.49
N GLY A 159 0.84 -8.08 -13.90
CA GLY A 159 1.10 -7.56 -15.24
C GLY A 159 1.94 -6.29 -15.20
N ASN A 160 2.47 -5.88 -16.33
CA ASN A 160 3.27 -4.66 -16.49
C ASN A 160 2.75 -3.83 -17.67
N GLY A 161 3.06 -2.53 -17.64
CA GLY A 161 2.87 -1.63 -18.77
C GLY A 161 1.42 -1.25 -19.03
N ALA A 162 1.24 -0.37 -20.02
CA ALA A 162 -0.07 0.11 -20.45
C ALA A 162 -0.93 -0.99 -21.10
N ASP A 163 -0.30 -1.98 -21.72
CA ASP A 163 -0.92 -3.15 -22.33
C ASP A 163 -1.26 -4.25 -21.30
N ASN A 164 -0.81 -4.09 -20.05
CA ASN A 164 -0.96 -5.07 -18.97
C ASN A 164 -0.42 -6.45 -19.39
N SER A 165 0.73 -6.44 -20.09
CA SER A 165 1.47 -7.64 -20.46
C SER A 165 1.71 -8.54 -19.24
N PHE A 166 1.45 -9.83 -19.39
CA PHE A 166 1.61 -10.79 -18.30
C PHE A 166 3.09 -10.93 -17.92
N LEU A 167 3.40 -10.82 -16.63
CA LEU A 167 4.73 -11.11 -16.12
C LEU A 167 4.80 -12.49 -15.45
N TYR A 168 4.07 -12.65 -14.35
CA TYR A 168 4.08 -13.87 -13.56
C TYR A 168 2.85 -13.99 -12.67
N TYR A 169 2.70 -15.15 -12.05
CA TYR A 169 1.70 -15.39 -11.01
C TYR A 169 2.36 -15.45 -9.64
N CYS A 170 1.67 -14.93 -8.64
CA CYS A 170 1.97 -15.20 -7.24
C CYS A 170 0.89 -16.12 -6.63
N TYR A 171 1.26 -16.87 -5.61
CA TYR A 171 0.39 -17.85 -4.96
C TYR A 171 0.35 -17.67 -3.45
N LYS A 172 -0.71 -18.16 -2.80
CA LYS A 172 -0.85 -18.10 -1.34
C LYS A 172 0.10 -19.05 -0.59
N SER A 173 0.59 -20.10 -1.27
CA SER A 173 1.48 -21.10 -0.70
C SER A 173 2.77 -21.19 -1.50
N LYS A 174 3.91 -21.33 -0.81
CA LYS A 174 5.22 -21.56 -1.44
C LYS A 174 5.25 -22.83 -2.29
N LYS A 175 4.49 -23.87 -1.92
CA LYS A 175 4.42 -25.15 -2.65
C LYS A 175 3.85 -25.02 -4.07
N LEU A 176 3.06 -23.97 -4.32
CA LEU A 176 2.48 -23.69 -5.63
C LEU A 176 3.40 -22.88 -6.54
N VAL A 177 4.49 -22.33 -5.98
CA VAL A 177 5.52 -21.64 -6.74
C VAL A 177 6.48 -22.70 -7.29
N LYS A 178 6.48 -22.86 -8.62
CA LYS A 178 7.35 -23.80 -9.34
C LYS A 178 8.44 -23.03 -10.07
#